data_AF-A0A1W6DP84-F1
#
_entry.id   AF-A0A1W6DP84-F1
#
_cell.length_a   1.000
_cell.length_b   1.000
_cell.length_c   1.000
_cell.angle_alpha   90.00
_cell.angle_beta   90.00
_cell.angle_gamma   90.00
#
_symmetry.space_group_name_H-M   'P 1'
#
loop_
_entity.id
_entity.type
_entity.pdbx_description
1 polymer ?
#
loop_
_entity_poly.entity_id
_entity_poly.type
_entity_poly.pdbx_seq_one_letter_code
_entity_poly.pdbx_strand_id
1 'polypeptide(L)'
;MPVFLAGLVVAAAAMLGVQVLYMVVSGAPPAWLSFAALLILLSVPTAGAAVAWLGTRITRGATERRAALVFAALGLVAGALWGSLLAGGIARQLADAGAGGGGALVAGAAAVVGVTAAVGAGLGRLVAPEASDRPLLVVVLGVVVVLVAILGLVG
;
A
#
# COMPACT_ATOMS: atom_id res chain seq x y z
N MET A 1 6.29 -19.69 -8.34
CA MET A 1 5.49 -18.50 -8.72
C MET A 1 6.44 -17.36 -9.04
N PRO A 2 6.18 -16.43 -9.99
CA PRO A 2 7.13 -15.38 -10.30
C PRO A 2 7.45 -14.50 -9.08
N VAL A 3 8.74 -14.25 -8.81
CA VAL A 3 9.23 -13.45 -7.66
C VAL A 3 8.57 -12.06 -7.61
N PHE A 4 8.36 -11.47 -8.79
CA PHE A 4 7.64 -10.20 -8.92
C PHE A 4 6.21 -10.25 -8.37
N LEU A 5 5.42 -11.26 -8.77
CA LEU A 5 4.06 -11.46 -8.26
C LEU A 5 4.06 -11.76 -6.76
N ALA A 6 5.03 -12.56 -6.28
CA ALA A 6 5.21 -12.80 -4.85
C ALA A 6 5.40 -11.50 -4.07
N GLY A 7 6.30 -10.64 -4.56
CA GLY A 7 6.58 -9.35 -3.96
C GLY A 7 5.36 -8.43 -3.91
N LEU A 8 4.55 -8.38 -4.98
CA LEU A 8 3.34 -7.58 -5.01
C LEU A 8 2.29 -8.06 -3.99
N VAL A 9 2.07 -9.37 -3.89
CA VAL A 9 1.09 -9.91 -2.94
C VAL A 9 1.56 -9.72 -1.50
N VAL A 10 2.85 -9.95 -1.23
CA VAL A 10 3.44 -9.67 0.10
C VAL A 10 3.33 -8.19 0.43
N ALA A 11 3.60 -7.29 -0.52
CA ALA A 11 3.42 -5.86 -0.33
C ALA A 11 1.97 -5.53 0.03
N ALA A 12 0.99 -6.04 -0.72
CA ALA A 12 -0.43 -5.84 -0.44
C ALA A 12 -0.83 -6.34 0.95
N ALA A 13 -0.37 -7.53 1.34
CA ALA A 13 -0.65 -8.10 2.66
C ALA A 13 -0.01 -7.29 3.79
N ALA A 14 1.24 -6.85 3.61
CA ALA A 14 1.92 -5.98 4.57
C ALA A 14 1.22 -4.63 4.72
N MET A 15 0.80 -4.02 3.61
CA MET A 15 0.02 -2.78 3.62
C MET A 15 -1.29 -2.97 4.37
N LEU A 16 -1.99 -4.08 4.16
CA LEU A 16 -3.22 -4.40 4.88
C LEU A 16 -2.97 -4.56 6.39
N GLY A 17 -1.87 -5.23 6.78
CA GLY A 17 -1.45 -5.35 8.18
C GLY A 17 -1.18 -3.99 8.84
N VAL A 18 -0.55 -3.05 8.13
CA VAL A 18 -0.37 -1.67 8.61
C VAL A 18 -1.72 -0.97 8.80
N GLN A 19 -2.68 -1.19 7.89
CA GLN A 19 -4.01 -0.61 7.99
C GLN A 19 -4.85 -1.18 9.14
N VAL A 20 -4.67 -2.47 9.46
CA VAL A 20 -5.23 -3.08 10.69
C VAL A 20 -4.69 -2.36 11.93
N LEU A 21 -3.37 -2.17 12.01
CA LEU A 21 -2.74 -1.48 13.14
C LEU A 21 -3.23 -0.03 13.24
N TYR A 22 -3.28 0.68 12.11
CA TYR A 22 -3.82 2.03 12.05
C TYR A 22 -5.26 2.09 12.58
N MET A 23 -6.14 1.19 12.15
CA MET A 23 -7.53 1.14 12.60
C MET A 23 -7.63 0.95 14.11
N VAL A 24 -6.85 0.01 14.68
CA VAL A 24 -6.82 -0.26 16.12
C VAL A 24 -6.33 0.96 16.91
N VAL A 25 -5.28 1.63 16.45
CA VAL A 25 -4.67 2.76 17.15
C VAL A 25 -5.51 4.05 17.04
N SER A 26 -6.10 4.30 15.87
CA SER A 26 -6.85 5.53 15.60
C SER A 26 -8.34 5.45 15.98
N GLY A 27 -8.86 4.24 16.24
CA GLY A 27 -10.30 4.03 16.44
C GLY A 27 -11.11 4.20 15.15
N ALA A 28 -10.49 4.03 13.97
CA ALA A 28 -11.18 4.14 12.69
C ALA A 28 -12.34 3.12 12.60
N PRO A 29 -13.45 3.46 11.90
CA PRO A 29 -14.61 2.60 11.81
C PRO A 29 -14.27 1.27 11.10
N PRO A 30 -14.97 0.16 11.39
CA PRO A 30 -14.69 -1.14 10.75
C PRO A 30 -14.71 -1.11 9.22
N ALA A 31 -15.56 -0.28 8.61
CA ALA A 31 -15.64 -0.07 7.16
C ALA A 31 -14.33 0.48 6.55
N TRP A 32 -13.47 1.12 7.35
CA TRP A 32 -12.16 1.62 6.91
C TRP A 32 -11.29 0.52 6.32
N LEU A 33 -11.30 -0.66 6.94
CA LEU A 33 -10.36 -1.72 6.61
C LEU A 33 -10.66 -2.31 5.23
N SER A 34 -11.94 -2.45 4.88
CA SER A 34 -12.34 -2.86 3.55
C SER A 34 -12.14 -1.77 2.49
N PHE A 35 -12.39 -0.50 2.84
CA PHE A 35 -12.05 0.62 1.96
C PHE A 35 -10.54 0.65 1.64
N ALA A 36 -9.70 0.50 2.66
CA ALA A 36 -8.25 0.43 2.51
C ALA A 36 -7.82 -0.79 1.68
N ALA A 37 -8.42 -1.96 1.89
CA ALA A 37 -8.14 -3.16 1.11
C ALA A 37 -8.50 -2.99 -0.38
N LEU A 38 -9.60 -2.32 -0.70
CA LEU A 38 -9.96 -1.96 -2.09
C LEU A 38 -8.91 -1.02 -2.71
N LEU A 39 -8.47 0.01 -1.98
CA LEU A 39 -7.42 0.90 -2.45
C LEU A 39 -6.10 0.16 -2.67
N ILE A 40 -5.74 -0.77 -1.80
CA ILE A 40 -4.54 -1.61 -1.96
C ILE A 40 -4.65 -2.48 -3.22
N LEU A 41 -5.79 -3.15 -3.45
CA LEU A 41 -6.02 -3.96 -4.65
C LEU A 41 -5.93 -3.14 -5.94
N LEU A 42 -6.34 -1.88 -5.93
CA LEU A 42 -6.27 -1.00 -7.10
C LEU A 42 -4.86 -0.42 -7.31
N SER A 43 -4.20 -0.02 -6.22
CA SER A 43 -2.92 0.72 -6.27
C SER A 43 -1.70 -0.20 -6.40
N VAL A 44 -1.70 -1.40 -5.82
CA VAL A 44 -0.54 -2.30 -5.87
C VAL A 44 -0.22 -2.77 -7.30
N PRO A 45 -1.19 -3.19 -8.13
CA PRO A 45 -0.91 -3.57 -9.51
C PRO A 45 -0.38 -2.43 -10.37
N THR A 46 -0.72 -1.17 -10.04
CA THR A 46 -0.36 0.01 -10.83
C THR A 46 0.88 0.69 -10.26
N ALA A 47 0.75 1.40 -9.15
CA ALA A 47 1.83 2.09 -8.46
C ALA A 47 2.90 1.11 -7.94
N GLY A 48 2.48 -0.05 -7.40
CA GLY A 48 3.43 -1.06 -6.92
C GLY A 48 4.26 -1.67 -8.05
N ALA A 49 3.68 -1.94 -9.21
CA ALA A 49 4.42 -2.40 -10.38
C ALA A 49 5.41 -1.35 -10.90
N ALA A 50 5.01 -0.08 -10.93
CA ALA A 50 5.89 1.03 -11.31
C ALA A 50 7.06 1.20 -10.33
N VAL A 51 6.79 1.12 -9.02
CA VAL A 51 7.82 1.14 -7.97
C VAL A 51 8.77 -0.05 -8.12
N ALA A 52 8.26 -1.25 -8.38
CA ALA A 52 9.10 -2.42 -8.58
C ALA A 52 9.97 -2.33 -9.84
N TRP A 53 9.41 -1.84 -10.94
CA TRP A 53 10.15 -1.59 -12.17
C TRP A 53 11.27 -0.56 -11.98
N LEU A 54 10.97 0.57 -11.33
CA LEU A 54 11.95 1.63 -11.09
C LEU A 54 13.00 1.18 -10.07
N GLY A 55 12.55 0.56 -8.98
CA GLY A 55 13.40 0.05 -7.91
C GLY A 55 14.39 -0.99 -8.42
N THR A 56 13.97 -1.93 -9.26
CA THR A 56 14.89 -2.92 -9.87
C THR A 56 15.92 -2.27 -10.79
N ARG A 57 15.61 -1.17 -11.48
CA ARG A 57 16.60 -0.42 -12.28
C ARG A 57 17.62 0.31 -11.41
N ILE A 58 17.17 0.97 -10.34
CA ILE A 58 18.05 1.75 -9.44
C ILE A 58 18.95 0.84 -8.61
N THR A 59 18.45 -0.32 -8.21
CA THR A 59 19.12 -1.22 -7.25
C THR A 59 19.92 -2.34 -7.91
N ARG A 60 20.22 -2.24 -9.22
CA ARG A 60 21.08 -3.22 -9.91
C ARG A 60 22.45 -3.30 -9.23
N GLY A 61 22.81 -4.49 -8.73
CA GLY A 61 24.07 -4.72 -8.02
C GLY A 61 24.12 -4.15 -6.60
N ALA A 62 23.00 -3.65 -6.06
CA ALA A 62 22.93 -3.20 -4.67
C ALA A 62 22.76 -4.40 -3.72
N THR A 63 23.23 -4.24 -2.47
CA THR A 63 22.93 -5.18 -1.40
C THR A 63 21.43 -5.23 -1.10
N GLU A 64 20.94 -6.35 -0.57
CA GLU A 64 19.51 -6.55 -0.29
C GLU A 64 18.92 -5.46 0.60
N ARG A 65 19.65 -5.08 1.67
CA ARG A 65 19.23 -4.02 2.59
C ARG A 65 19.11 -2.67 1.89
N ARG A 66 20.06 -2.32 1.01
CA ARG A 66 20.01 -1.07 0.24
C ARG A 66 18.86 -1.11 -0.76
N ALA A 67 18.62 -2.25 -1.40
CA ALA A 67 17.50 -2.41 -2.31
C ALA A 67 16.15 -2.24 -1.59
N ALA A 68 15.98 -2.86 -0.42
CA ALA A 68 14.78 -2.71 0.40
C ALA A 68 14.53 -1.25 0.81
N LEU A 69 15.57 -0.51 1.22
CA LEU A 69 15.44 0.91 1.56
C LEU A 69 15.04 1.76 0.35
N VAL A 70 15.59 1.49 -0.84
CA VAL A 70 15.19 2.19 -2.06
C VAL A 70 13.73 1.89 -2.41
N PHE A 71 13.31 0.62 -2.31
CA PHE A 71 11.90 0.25 -2.53
C PHE A 71 10.98 0.91 -1.51
N ALA A 72 11.38 0.97 -0.24
CA ALA A 72 10.62 1.67 0.80
C ALA A 72 10.53 3.17 0.51
N ALA A 73 11.61 3.81 0.07
CA ALA A 73 11.62 5.23 -0.30
C ALA A 73 10.73 5.51 -1.52
N LEU A 74 10.82 4.68 -2.56
CA LEU A 74 9.96 4.78 -3.74
C LEU A 74 8.49 4.53 -3.39
N GLY A 75 8.23 3.53 -2.54
CA GLY A 75 6.91 3.23 -2.00
C GLY A 75 6.36 4.41 -1.20
N LEU A 76 7.18 5.06 -0.37
CA LEU A 76 6.80 6.26 0.38
C LEU A 76 6.37 7.38 -0.54
N VAL A 77 7.17 7.70 -1.56
CA VAL A 77 6.88 8.77 -2.51
C VAL A 77 5.63 8.45 -3.33
N ALA A 78 5.53 7.23 -3.87
CA ALA A 78 4.38 6.80 -4.65
C ALA A 78 3.10 6.79 -3.80
N GLY A 79 3.17 6.27 -2.58
CA GLY A 79 2.06 6.24 -1.64
C GLY A 79 1.63 7.63 -1.19
N ALA A 80 2.57 8.52 -0.88
CA ALA A 80 2.26 9.90 -0.51
C ALA A 80 1.61 10.67 -1.67
N LEU A 81 2.10 10.46 -2.90
CA LEU A 81 1.47 11.02 -4.09
C LEU A 81 0.04 10.48 -4.27
N TRP A 82 -0.15 9.17 -4.13
CA TRP A 82 -1.47 8.56 -4.29
C TRP A 82 -2.46 9.02 -3.21
N GLY A 83 -2.02 9.04 -1.95
CA GLY A 83 -2.81 9.53 -0.82
C GLY A 83 -3.19 10.99 -0.95
N SER A 84 -2.26 11.84 -1.40
CA SER A 84 -2.53 13.27 -1.61
C SER A 84 -3.48 13.53 -2.78
N LEU A 85 -3.43 12.74 -3.86
CA LEU A 85 -4.37 12.84 -4.98
C LEU A 85 -5.78 12.43 -4.55
N LEU A 86 -5.92 11.32 -3.84
CA LEU A 86 -7.22 10.84 -3.33
C LEU A 86 -7.84 11.87 -2.37
N ALA A 87 -7.07 12.30 -1.37
CA ALA A 87 -7.53 13.29 -0.40
C ALA A 87 -7.72 14.67 -1.01
N GLY A 88 -6.96 15.04 -2.03
CA GLY A 88 -7.06 16.32 -2.72
C GLY A 88 -8.40 16.48 -3.46
N GLY A 89 -8.91 15.40 -4.06
CA GLY A 89 -10.24 15.38 -4.66
C GLY A 89 -11.34 15.64 -3.63
N ILE A 90 -11.26 14.97 -2.48
CA ILE A 90 -12.21 15.11 -1.37
C ILE A 90 -12.10 16.51 -0.73
N ALA A 91 -10.89 17.00 -0.50
CA ALA A 91 -10.63 18.31 0.08
C ALA A 91 -11.22 19.45 -0.77
N ARG A 92 -11.19 19.33 -2.10
CA ARG A 92 -11.84 20.30 -3.00
C ARG A 92 -13.35 20.30 -2.83
N GLN A 93 -13.98 19.13 -2.82
CA GLN A 93 -15.43 19.02 -2.61
C GLN A 93 -15.88 19.58 -1.25
N LEU A 94 -15.08 19.34 -0.20
CA LEU A 94 -15.32 19.91 1.13
C LEU A 94 -15.15 21.43 1.14
N ALA A 95 -14.14 21.96 0.45
CA ALA A 95 -13.92 23.40 0.32
C ALA A 95 -15.08 24.06 -0.44
N ASP A 96 -15.59 23.44 -1.50
CA ASP A 96 -16.75 23.91 -2.25
C ASP A 96 -18.03 23.93 -1.38
N ALA A 97 -18.10 23.05 -0.38
CA ALA A 97 -19.17 23.01 0.64
C ALA A 97 -18.91 23.95 1.84
N GLY A 98 -17.86 24.76 1.82
CA GLY A 98 -17.53 25.73 2.88
C GLY A 98 -16.82 25.14 4.10
N ALA A 99 -16.37 23.88 4.06
CA ALA A 99 -15.65 23.25 5.15
C ALA A 99 -14.13 23.55 5.10
N GLY A 100 -13.55 23.90 6.25
CA GLY A 100 -12.11 24.12 6.41
C GLY A 100 -11.32 22.82 6.68
N GLY A 101 -9.99 22.88 6.58
CA GLY A 101 -9.10 21.79 6.99
C GLY A 101 -8.62 20.84 5.87
N GLY A 102 -8.93 21.13 4.61
CA GLY A 102 -8.52 20.30 3.47
C GLY A 102 -7.01 20.05 3.37
N GLY A 103 -6.17 21.02 3.75
CA GLY A 103 -4.72 20.85 3.78
C GLY A 103 -4.25 19.78 4.78
N ALA A 104 -4.86 19.73 5.97
CA ALA A 104 -4.54 18.72 6.99
C ALA A 104 -5.00 17.32 6.56
N LEU A 105 -6.16 17.22 5.89
CA LEU A 105 -6.65 15.98 5.30
C LEU A 105 -5.68 15.44 4.22
N VAL A 106 -5.22 16.30 3.30
CA VAL A 106 -4.26 15.92 2.27
C VAL A 106 -2.92 15.48 2.87
N ALA A 107 -2.40 16.24 3.84
CA ALA A 107 -1.15 15.89 4.52
C ALA A 107 -1.26 14.58 5.30
N GLY A 108 -2.35 14.37 6.03
CA GLY A 108 -2.62 13.14 6.79
C GLY A 108 -2.73 11.93 5.87
N ALA A 109 -3.48 12.04 4.78
CA ALA A 109 -3.61 10.96 3.80
C ALA A 109 -2.27 10.65 3.11
N ALA A 110 -1.50 11.67 2.73
CA ALA A 110 -0.17 11.48 2.16
C ALA A 110 0.76 10.75 3.13
N ALA A 111 0.74 11.11 4.41
CA ALA A 111 1.56 10.47 5.44
C ALA A 111 1.16 9.00 5.66
N VAL A 112 -0.13 8.73 5.88
CA VAL A 112 -0.61 7.36 6.17
C VAL A 112 -0.39 6.45 4.97
N VAL A 113 -0.76 6.88 3.76
CA VAL A 113 -0.61 6.06 2.54
C VAL A 113 0.87 5.91 2.17
N GLY A 114 1.67 6.97 2.32
CA GLY A 114 3.12 6.93 2.12
C GLY A 114 3.81 5.92 3.03
N VAL A 115 3.57 5.98 4.34
CA VAL A 115 4.16 5.02 5.29
C VAL A 115 3.70 3.60 5.00
N THR A 116 2.42 3.41 4.71
CA THR A 116 1.85 2.10 4.36
C THR A 116 2.54 1.51 3.14
N ALA A 117 2.68 2.29 2.06
CA ALA A 117 3.33 1.86 0.83
C ALA A 117 4.84 1.65 0.99
N ALA A 118 5.50 2.42 1.86
CA ALA A 118 6.91 2.21 2.19
C ALA A 118 7.15 0.84 2.85
N VAL A 119 6.32 0.50 3.82
CA VAL A 119 6.36 -0.81 4.49
C VAL A 119 6.05 -1.93 3.49
N GLY A 120 4.99 -1.76 2.69
CA GLY A 120 4.61 -2.70 1.64
C GLY A 120 5.73 -2.98 0.65
N ALA A 121 6.30 -1.93 0.05
CA ALA A 121 7.35 -2.04 -0.95
C ALA A 121 8.66 -2.60 -0.36
N GLY A 122 9.04 -2.17 0.85
CA GLY A 122 10.23 -2.66 1.54
C GLY A 122 10.13 -4.15 1.87
N LEU A 123 9.04 -4.57 2.52
CA LEU A 123 8.80 -5.98 2.87
C LEU A 123 8.56 -6.85 1.63
N GLY A 124 7.82 -6.35 0.65
CA GLY A 124 7.63 -7.01 -0.63
C GLY A 124 8.96 -7.30 -1.32
N ARG A 125 9.91 -6.36 -1.29
CA ARG A 125 11.25 -6.59 -1.85
C ARG A 125 12.08 -7.58 -1.03
N LEU A 126 12.02 -7.52 0.29
CA LEU A 126 12.80 -8.38 1.18
C LEU A 126 12.37 -9.83 1.12
N VAL A 127 11.06 -10.08 1.13
CA VAL A 127 10.48 -11.43 1.30
C VAL A 127 10.06 -12.05 -0.04
N ALA A 128 10.11 -11.31 -1.14
CA ALA A 128 9.74 -11.83 -2.47
C ALA A 128 10.46 -13.13 -2.85
N PRO A 129 11.78 -13.30 -2.64
CA PRO A 129 12.48 -14.55 -2.96
C PRO A 129 11.91 -15.72 -2.17
N GLU A 130 11.85 -15.63 -0.83
CA GLU A 130 11.38 -16.71 0.03
C GLU A 130 9.88 -17.01 -0.17
N ALA A 131 9.08 -15.98 -0.43
CA ALA A 131 7.66 -16.13 -0.73
C ALA A 131 7.44 -16.85 -2.08
N SER A 132 8.34 -16.66 -3.05
CA SER A 132 8.21 -17.28 -4.37
C SER A 132 8.33 -18.81 -4.35
N ASP A 133 9.06 -19.33 -3.36
CA ASP A 133 9.23 -20.76 -3.07
C ASP A 133 8.03 -21.36 -2.30
N ARG A 134 7.13 -20.52 -1.78
CA ARG A 134 5.95 -20.94 -1.00
C ARG A 134 4.66 -20.47 -1.67
N PRO A 135 4.33 -20.98 -2.88
CA PRO A 135 3.24 -20.46 -3.70
C PRO A 135 1.87 -20.52 -3.00
N LEU A 136 1.63 -21.55 -2.19
CA LEU A 136 0.37 -21.71 -1.46
C LEU A 136 0.18 -20.59 -0.42
N LEU A 137 1.23 -20.20 0.30
CA LEU A 137 1.16 -19.08 1.25
C LEU A 137 0.83 -17.78 0.52
N VAL A 138 1.41 -17.55 -0.65
CA VAL A 138 1.15 -16.32 -1.40
C VAL A 138 -0.29 -16.29 -1.93
N VAL A 139 -0.81 -17.42 -2.42
CA VAL A 139 -2.22 -17.51 -2.80
C VAL A 139 -3.12 -17.22 -1.61
N VAL A 140 -2.85 -17.80 -0.45
CA VAL A 140 -3.64 -17.55 0.78
C VAL A 140 -3.60 -16.07 1.16
N LEU A 141 -2.42 -15.43 1.16
CA LEU A 141 -2.30 -13.99 1.44
C LEU A 141 -3.09 -13.15 0.44
N GLY A 142 -3.00 -13.46 -0.85
CA GLY A 142 -3.75 -12.77 -1.91
C GLY A 142 -5.27 -12.93 -1.71
N VAL A 143 -5.73 -14.14 -1.43
CA VAL A 143 -7.15 -14.41 -1.14
C VAL A 143 -7.61 -13.65 0.09
N VAL A 144 -6.83 -13.58 1.17
CA VAL A 144 -7.17 -12.81 2.37
C VAL A 144 -7.36 -11.33 2.02
N VAL A 145 -6.43 -10.73 1.27
CA VAL A 145 -6.56 -9.32 0.84
C VAL A 145 -7.83 -9.10 0.01
N VAL A 146 -8.13 -10.03 -0.91
CA VAL A 146 -9.35 -9.97 -1.74
C VAL A 146 -10.62 -10.12 -0.91
N LEU A 147 -10.68 -11.09 0.01
CA LEU A 147 -11.85 -11.32 0.86
C LEU A 147 -12.13 -10.11 1.76
N VAL A 148 -11.08 -9.50 2.32
CA VAL A 148 -11.21 -8.30 3.15
C VAL A 148 -11.75 -7.10 2.35
N ALA A 149 -11.35 -6.95 1.09
CA ALA A 149 -11.88 -5.93 0.21
C ALA A 149 -13.35 -6.18 -0.16
N ILE A 150 -13.71 -7.44 -0.46
CA ILE A 150 -15.10 -7.81 -0.78
C ILE A 150 -16.02 -7.65 0.43
N LEU A 151 -15.54 -7.96 1.64
CA LEU A 151 -16.34 -7.82 2.87
C LEU A 151 -16.93 -6.42 3.06
N GLY A 152 -16.27 -5.36 2.61
CA GLY A 152 -16.85 -4.00 2.68
C GLY A 152 -17.64 -3.57 1.45
N LEU A 153 -17.79 -4.42 0.44
CA LEU A 153 -18.76 -4.22 -0.63
C LEU A 153 -20.12 -4.84 -0.30
N VAL A 154 -20.16 -5.77 0.66
CA VAL A 154 -21.35 -6.55 1.05
C VAL A 154 -21.88 -6.14 2.43
N GLY A 155 -21.17 -5.24 3.13
CA GLY A 155 -21.49 -4.75 4.48
C GLY A 155 -21.99 -3.32 4.50
#